data_AF-A0AAV5DBR4-F1
#
_entry.id   AF-A0AAV5DBR4-F1
#
_cell.length_a   1.000
_cell.length_b   1.000
_cell.length_c   1.000
_cell.angle_alpha   90.00
_cell.angle_beta   90.00
_cell.angle_gamma   90.00
#
_symmetry.space_group_name_H-M   'P 1'
#
loop_
_entity.id
_entity.type
_entity.pdbx_description
1 polymer ?
#
loop_
_entity_poly.entity_id
_entity_poly.type
_entity_poly.pdbx_seq_one_letter_code
_entity_poly.pdbx_strand_id
1 'polypeptide(L)'
;MLYIVGLGLGDERDITVRGLDAVRSCVKVYMEAYTSLLSLGLDPSSLANLVPAAHAPSRCFYVQEKLYGKEITVADREMVEERADQMLSEAANADIAFLVVGDPFG
;
A
#
# COMPACT_ATOMS: atom_id res chain seq x y z
N MET A 1 -0.28 16.51 2.71
CA MET A 1 0.67 16.21 1.61
C MET A 1 0.45 14.78 1.12
N LEU A 2 0.67 14.49 -0.16
CA LEU A 2 0.72 13.12 -0.67
C LEU A 2 2.18 12.68 -0.82
N TYR A 3 2.58 11.63 -0.10
CA TYR A 3 3.88 10.98 -0.24
C TYR A 3 3.72 9.74 -1.11
N ILE A 4 4.43 9.67 -2.23
CA ILE A 4 4.51 8.46 -3.06
C ILE A 4 5.83 7.77 -2.74
N VAL A 5 5.77 6.57 -2.19
CA VAL A 5 6.93 5.88 -1.60
C VAL A 5 7.15 4.53 -2.27
N GLY A 6 8.29 4.39 -2.93
CA GLY A 6 8.77 3.11 -3.45
C GLY A 6 9.23 2.19 -2.33
N LEU A 7 8.77 0.93 -2.36
CA LEU A 7 9.13 -0.11 -1.39
C LEU A 7 10.38 -0.90 -1.80
N GLY A 8 10.89 -0.70 -3.01
CA GLY A 8 11.93 -1.56 -3.57
C GLY A 8 11.40 -2.93 -3.98
N LEU A 9 12.30 -3.87 -4.28
CA LEU A 9 11.99 -5.16 -4.91
C LEU A 9 12.33 -6.38 -4.04
N GLY A 10 13.04 -6.17 -2.94
CA GLY A 10 13.39 -7.20 -1.96
C GLY A 10 12.32 -7.38 -0.90
N ASP A 11 12.69 -7.18 0.35
CA ASP A 11 11.80 -7.38 1.50
C ASP A 11 11.21 -6.06 2.04
N GLU A 12 10.45 -6.12 3.13
CA GLU A 12 9.83 -4.95 3.75
C GLU A 12 10.83 -3.85 4.21
N ARG A 13 12.14 -4.15 4.22
CA ARG A 13 13.21 -3.23 4.64
C ARG A 13 13.93 -2.59 3.46
N ASP A 14 13.59 -2.94 2.22
CA ASP A 14 14.12 -2.28 1.03
C ASP A 14 13.61 -0.84 0.88
N ILE A 15 12.53 -0.49 1.59
CA ILE A 15 12.09 0.89 1.75
C ILE A 15 13.23 1.75 2.32
N THR A 16 13.45 2.92 1.72
CA THR A 16 14.46 3.85 2.21
C THR A 16 14.11 4.36 3.62
N VAL A 17 15.12 4.75 4.41
CA VAL A 17 14.91 5.37 5.74
C VAL A 17 13.99 6.58 5.65
N ARG A 18 14.16 7.44 4.61
CA ARG A 18 13.28 8.58 4.38
C ARG A 18 11.83 8.17 4.05
N GLY A 19 11.66 7.10 3.27
CA GLY A 19 10.35 6.54 2.99
C GLY A 19 9.68 6.05 4.27
N LEU A 20 10.39 5.28 5.09
CA LEU A 20 9.88 4.78 6.37
C LEU A 20 9.47 5.92 7.32
N ASP A 21 10.29 6.96 7.42
CA ASP A 21 9.98 8.13 8.26
C ASP A 21 8.73 8.86 7.76
N ALA A 22 8.59 9.05 6.43
CA ALA A 22 7.41 9.66 5.83
C ALA A 22 6.14 8.83 6.09
N VAL A 23 6.22 7.50 5.95
CA VAL A 23 5.09 6.60 6.23
C VAL A 23 4.66 6.69 7.70
N ARG A 24 5.62 6.75 8.62
CA ARG A 24 5.36 6.89 10.06
C ARG A 24 4.70 8.22 10.43
N SER A 25 5.03 9.31 9.73
CA SER A 25 4.40 10.62 9.98
C SER A 25 3.00 10.74 9.37
N CYS A 26 2.66 9.94 8.36
CA CYS A 26 1.36 10.00 7.71
C CYS A 26 0.21 9.55 8.62
N VAL A 27 -0.95 10.17 8.49
CA VAL A 27 -2.16 9.78 9.22
C VAL A 27 -2.82 8.54 8.61
N LYS A 28 -2.57 8.29 7.32
CA LYS A 28 -3.11 7.15 6.59
C LYS A 28 -2.09 6.66 5.56
N VAL A 29 -2.09 5.35 5.35
CA VAL A 29 -1.18 4.66 4.44
C VAL A 29 -2.01 3.81 3.50
N TYR A 30 -1.90 4.08 2.22
CA TYR A 30 -2.44 3.27 1.14
C TYR A 30 -1.32 2.43 0.54
N MET A 31 -1.63 1.22 0.11
CA MET A 31 -0.69 0.38 -0.62
C MET A 31 -1.34 -0.16 -1.87
N GLU A 32 -0.65 0.01 -3.00
CA GLU A 32 -1.05 -0.55 -4.27
C GLU A 32 -0.93 -2.08 -4.25
N ALA A 33 -2.05 -2.78 -4.40
CA ALA A 33 -2.05 -4.24 -4.41
C ALA A 33 -2.07 -4.86 -5.81
N TYR A 34 -2.38 -4.11 -6.87
CA TYR A 34 -2.64 -4.69 -8.19
C TYR A 34 -1.37 -5.07 -8.97
N THR A 35 -0.25 -4.37 -8.78
CA THR A 35 1.03 -4.68 -9.44
C THR A 35 1.83 -5.80 -8.76
N SER A 36 1.55 -6.10 -7.48
CA SER A 36 2.40 -7.01 -6.69
C SER A 36 1.75 -8.31 -6.24
N LEU A 37 0.41 -8.38 -6.20
CA LEU A 37 -0.29 -9.67 -6.06
C LEU A 37 0.02 -10.61 -7.25
N LEU A 38 0.21 -10.05 -8.45
CA LEU A 38 0.72 -10.76 -9.63
C LEU A 38 2.17 -11.24 -9.43
N SER A 39 3.02 -10.42 -8.81
CA SER A 39 4.44 -10.74 -8.55
C SER A 39 4.65 -11.83 -7.48
N LEU A 40 3.68 -12.02 -6.58
CA LEU A 40 3.65 -13.13 -5.61
C LEU A 40 3.10 -14.45 -6.20
N GLY A 41 2.71 -14.48 -7.48
CA GLY A 41 2.20 -15.69 -8.15
C GLY A 41 0.85 -16.17 -7.60
N LEU A 42 0.10 -15.30 -6.95
CA LEU A 42 -1.21 -15.64 -6.38
C LEU A 42 -2.30 -15.36 -7.42
N ASP A 43 -2.91 -16.43 -7.93
CA ASP A 43 -4.08 -16.34 -8.80
C ASP A 43 -5.26 -15.69 -8.04
N PRO A 44 -5.97 -14.69 -8.61
CA PRO A 44 -7.16 -14.09 -8.00
C PRO A 44 -8.21 -15.12 -7.52
N SER A 45 -8.33 -16.26 -8.21
CA SER A 45 -9.22 -17.36 -7.84
C SER A 45 -8.74 -18.16 -6.62
N SER A 46 -7.43 -18.22 -6.39
CA SER A 46 -6.83 -18.80 -5.16
C SER A 46 -6.93 -17.85 -3.96
N LEU A 47 -7.08 -16.55 -4.22
CA LEU A 47 -7.30 -15.52 -3.20
C LEU A 47 -8.76 -15.40 -2.76
N ALA A 48 -9.74 -15.87 -3.52
CA ALA A 48 -11.16 -15.82 -3.11
C ALA A 48 -11.44 -16.60 -1.80
N ASN A 49 -10.64 -17.62 -1.49
CA ASN A 49 -10.69 -18.36 -0.22
C ASN A 49 -9.78 -17.79 0.87
N LEU A 50 -8.88 -16.87 0.50
CA LEU A 50 -7.96 -16.21 1.42
C LEU A 50 -8.35 -14.76 1.71
N VAL A 51 -9.23 -14.16 0.92
CA VAL A 51 -9.74 -12.79 1.06
C VAL A 51 -11.25 -12.87 1.23
N PRO A 52 -11.77 -12.91 2.46
CA PRO A 52 -13.20 -12.81 2.69
C PRO A 52 -13.67 -11.41 2.26
N ALA A 53 -14.90 -11.36 1.76
CA ALA A 53 -15.60 -10.14 1.38
C ALA A 53 -15.34 -8.99 2.36
N ALA A 54 -14.70 -7.94 1.86
CA ALA A 54 -14.65 -6.56 2.35
C ALA A 54 -14.19 -6.27 3.80
N HIS A 55 -14.15 -7.19 4.76
CA HIS A 55 -14.00 -6.83 6.19
C HIS A 55 -13.31 -7.90 7.07
N ALA A 56 -12.47 -8.77 6.53
CA ALA A 56 -11.67 -9.72 7.34
C ALA A 56 -10.16 -9.60 7.06
N PRO A 57 -9.30 -9.55 8.08
CA PRO A 57 -7.87 -9.28 7.93
C PRO A 57 -7.14 -10.51 7.40
N SER A 58 -7.12 -10.64 6.08
CA SER A 58 -6.18 -11.48 5.34
C SER A 58 -4.83 -10.79 5.32
N ARG A 59 -4.10 -10.93 6.44
CA ARG A 59 -3.01 -10.02 6.84
C ARG A 59 -1.70 -10.24 6.06
N CYS A 60 -1.77 -10.20 4.73
CA CYS A 60 -0.63 -10.27 3.81
C CYS A 60 0.42 -9.19 4.12
N PHE A 61 0.00 -8.06 4.69
CA PHE A 61 0.86 -6.92 5.03
C PHE A 61 1.28 -6.86 6.50
N TYR A 62 1.00 -7.89 7.33
CA TYR A 62 1.25 -7.83 8.77
C TYR A 62 2.68 -7.42 9.15
N VAL A 63 3.66 -7.92 8.40
CA VAL A 63 5.08 -7.61 8.64
C VAL A 63 5.36 -6.13 8.39
N GLN A 64 4.84 -5.58 7.29
CA GLN A 64 4.96 -4.16 6.95
C GLN A 64 4.21 -3.27 7.96
N GLU A 65 2.96 -3.60 8.30
CA GLU A 65 2.20 -2.86 9.32
C GLU A 65 2.96 -2.79 10.65
N LYS A 66 3.58 -3.90 11.06
CA LYS A 66 4.37 -3.98 12.28
C LYS A 66 5.67 -3.18 12.18
N LEU A 67 6.35 -3.22 11.04
CA LEU A 67 7.58 -2.46 10.80
C LEU A 67 7.30 -0.94 10.78
N TYR A 68 6.22 -0.55 10.13
CA TYR A 68 5.84 0.85 9.93
C TYR A 68 5.09 1.42 11.13
N GLY A 69 4.45 0.57 11.94
CA GLY A 69 3.60 1.01 13.05
C GLY A 69 2.31 1.69 12.56
N LYS A 70 1.85 1.33 11.36
CA LYS A 70 0.67 1.90 10.69
C LYS A 70 -0.16 0.79 10.09
N GLU A 71 -1.48 0.95 10.17
CA GLU A 71 -2.40 0.11 9.41
C GLU A 71 -2.33 0.48 7.93
N ILE A 72 -2.37 -0.53 7.06
CA ILE A 72 -2.27 -0.34 5.61
C ILE A 72 -3.63 -0.57 4.97
N THR A 73 -4.12 0.45 4.28
CA THR A 73 -5.33 0.37 3.45
C THR A 73 -4.95 -0.11 2.05
N VAL A 74 -5.56 -1.20 1.59
CA VAL A 74 -5.34 -1.69 0.23
C VAL A 74 -6.00 -0.75 -0.78
N ALA A 75 -5.22 -0.26 -1.73
CA ALA A 75 -5.70 0.44 -2.91
C ALA A 75 -5.74 -0.54 -4.08
N ASP A 76 -6.95 -0.85 -4.54
CA ASP A 76 -7.16 -1.68 -5.72
C ASP A 76 -6.98 -0.87 -7.01
N ARG A 77 -7.05 -1.55 -8.15
CA ARG A 77 -6.85 -0.95 -9.47
C ARG A 77 -7.83 0.19 -9.73
N GLU A 78 -9.10 0.01 -9.40
CA GLU A 78 -10.14 1.04 -9.60
C GLU A 78 -9.84 2.27 -8.74
N MET A 79 -9.42 2.08 -7.49
CA MET A 79 -9.03 3.19 -6.62
C MET A 79 -7.86 3.98 -7.18
N VAL A 80 -6.85 3.31 -7.72
CA VAL A 80 -5.64 3.96 -8.22
C VAL A 80 -5.86 4.61 -9.59
N GLU A 81 -6.54 3.93 -10.51
CA GLU A 81 -6.72 4.40 -11.89
C GLU A 81 -7.92 5.36 -12.04
N GLU A 82 -9.02 5.12 -11.33
CA GLU A 82 -10.29 5.82 -11.56
C GLU A 82 -10.74 6.68 -10.38
N ARG A 83 -10.29 6.40 -9.14
CA ARG A 83 -10.76 7.10 -7.93
C ARG A 83 -9.63 7.70 -7.09
N ALA A 84 -8.53 8.08 -7.73
CA ALA A 84 -7.41 8.75 -7.06
C ALA A 84 -7.82 10.06 -6.35
N ASP A 85 -8.92 10.69 -6.80
CA ASP A 85 -9.52 11.89 -6.21
C ASP A 85 -9.76 11.74 -4.71
N GLN A 86 -10.15 10.54 -4.24
CA GLN A 86 -10.37 10.32 -2.81
C GLN A 86 -9.07 10.51 -2.04
N MET A 87 -7.99 9.84 -2.45
CA MET A 87 -6.67 9.93 -1.83
C MET A 87 -6.10 11.36 -1.91
N LEU A 88 -6.29 12.03 -3.05
CA LEU A 88 -5.89 13.42 -3.24
C LEU A 88 -6.66 14.38 -2.34
N SER A 89 -7.96 14.15 -2.14
CA SER A 89 -8.80 14.97 -1.24
C SER A 89 -8.38 14.83 0.22
N GLU A 90 -8.00 13.62 0.64
CA GLU A 90 -7.48 13.38 1.99
C GLU A 90 -6.10 14.04 2.16
N ALA A 91 -5.25 13.95 1.13
CA ALA A 91 -3.91 14.55 1.12
C ALA A 91 -3.91 16.09 1.12
N ALA A 92 -5.03 16.72 0.74
CA ALA A 92 -5.19 18.17 0.80
C ALA A 92 -5.19 18.70 2.24
N ASN A 93 -5.62 17.90 3.22
CA ASN A 93 -5.78 18.32 4.61
C ASN A 93 -4.91 17.54 5.59
N ALA A 94 -4.28 16.44 5.16
CA ALA A 94 -3.44 15.62 6.00
C ALA A 94 -2.29 14.98 5.22
N ASP A 95 -1.35 14.38 5.93
CA ASP A 95 -0.24 13.65 5.34
C ASP A 95 -0.65 12.20 5.07
N ILE A 96 -0.65 11.83 3.78
CA ILE A 96 -1.09 10.55 3.26
C ILE A 96 0.08 9.90 2.55
N ALA A 97 0.34 8.62 2.83
CA ALA A 97 1.33 7.83 2.11
C ALA A 97 0.64 6.90 1.11
N PHE A 98 1.19 6.82 -0.10
CA PHE A 98 0.84 5.84 -1.11
C PHE A 98 2.08 4.99 -1.42
N LEU A 99 2.02 3.73 -1.03
CA LEU A 99 3.11 2.76 -1.17
C LEU A 99 3.00 2.04 -2.50
N VAL A 100 4.09 2.06 -3.26
CA VAL A 100 4.22 1.41 -4.56
C VAL A 100 5.38 0.43 -4.50
N VAL A 101 5.21 -0.78 -5.03
CA VAL A 101 6.31 -1.76 -5.10
C VAL A 101 7.29 -1.34 -6.18
N GLY A 102 8.59 -1.50 -5.92
CA GLY A 102 9.64 -0.99 -6.79
C GLY A 102 9.78 0.53 -6.68
N ASP A 103 9.81 1.20 -7.83
CA ASP A 103 9.90 2.66 -7.95
C ASP A 103 8.61 3.23 -8.57
N PRO A 104 8.01 4.29 -7.99
CA PRO A 104 6.75 4.84 -8.48
C PRO A 104 6.81 5.48 -9.87
N PHE A 105 8.01 5.83 -10.36
CA PHE A 105 8.21 6.55 -11.62
C PHE A 105 9.22 5.84 -12.54
N GLY A 106 9.55 4.59 -12.23
CA GLY A 106 10.56 3.77 -12.92
C GLY A 106 10.22 3.42 -14.36
#